data_AF-A0A7G7MMB4-F1
#
_entry.id   AF-A0A7G7MMB4-F1
#
_cell.length_a   1.000
_cell.length_b   1.000
_cell.length_c   1.000
_cell.angle_alpha   90.00
_cell.angle_beta   90.00
_cell.angle_gamma   90.00
#
_symmetry.space_group_name_H-M   'P 1'
#
loop_
_entity.id
_entity.type
_entity.pdbx_description
1 polymer ?
#
loop_
_entity_poly.entity_id
_entity_poly.type
_entity_poly.pdbx_seq_one_letter_code
_entity_poly.pdbx_strand_id
1 'polypeptide(L)'
;MLTAGVENVQHLADGTAGTRAEAVEAASDALVVAAMDRGRQQYRICVADTRFIVRPGLTARGDVDLIDLADALRAADSFRSNAS
;
A
#
# COMPACT_ATOMS: atom_id res chain seq x y z
N MET A 1 -27.35 11.61 -9.69
CA MET A 1 -26.21 12.52 -9.50
C MET A 1 -25.35 11.89 -8.41
N LEU A 2 -24.16 11.37 -8.74
CA LEU A 2 -23.22 10.95 -7.70
C LEU A 2 -22.54 12.22 -7.21
N THR A 3 -22.71 12.53 -5.92
CA THR A 3 -22.09 13.69 -5.28
C THR A 3 -20.57 13.55 -5.41
N ALA A 4 -19.99 14.24 -6.41
CA ALA A 4 -18.56 14.38 -6.51
C ALA A 4 -18.09 15.12 -5.24
N GLY A 5 -17.23 14.50 -4.43
CA GLY A 5 -16.62 15.16 -3.28
C GLY A 5 -16.53 14.34 -1.99
N VAL A 6 -17.11 13.14 -1.90
CA VAL A 6 -16.86 12.26 -0.75
C VAL A 6 -15.76 11.28 -1.12
N GLU A 7 -14.54 11.51 -0.62
CA GLU A 7 -13.51 10.47 -0.64
C GLU A 7 -14.06 9.27 0.16
N ASN A 8 -14.27 8.12 -0.49
CA ASN A 8 -14.70 6.89 0.19
C ASN A 8 -13.50 6.26 0.90
N VAL A 9 -13.01 6.93 1.94
CA VAL A 9 -11.88 6.47 2.75
C VAL A 9 -12.36 5.37 3.68
N GLN A 10 -11.81 4.17 3.51
CA GLN A 10 -12.04 3.05 4.42
C GLN A 10 -10.74 2.74 5.17
N HIS A 11 -10.83 2.73 6.49
CA HIS A 11 -9.71 2.34 7.34
C HIS A 11 -9.51 0.83 7.28
N LEU A 12 -8.25 0.42 7.17
CA LEU A 12 -7.82 -0.96 7.35
C LEU A 12 -7.36 -1.15 8.80
N ALA A 13 -7.30 -2.41 9.25
CA ALA A 13 -6.72 -2.73 10.54
C ALA A 13 -5.26 -2.29 10.61
N ASP A 14 -4.83 -1.85 11.80
CA ASP A 14 -3.45 -1.51 12.10
C ASP A 14 -2.71 -2.67 12.78
N GLY A 15 -1.41 -2.49 12.98
CA GLY A 15 -0.55 -3.49 13.58
C GLY A 15 0.78 -2.92 14.06
N THR A 16 1.51 -3.73 14.81
CA THR A 16 2.83 -3.39 15.38
C THR A 16 3.85 -4.45 15.00
N ALA A 17 5.10 -4.05 14.79
CA ALA A 17 6.21 -4.95 14.55
C ALA A 17 7.43 -4.54 15.39
N GLY A 18 8.35 -5.48 15.62
CA GLY A 18 9.54 -5.27 16.45
C GLY A 18 10.61 -4.43 15.74
N THR A 19 10.63 -4.46 14.41
CA THR A 19 11.56 -3.69 13.58
C THR A 19 10.86 -2.97 12.44
N ARG A 20 11.52 -1.97 11.85
CA ARG A 20 11.02 -1.26 10.66
C ARG A 20 10.88 -2.22 9.46
N ALA A 21 11.84 -3.11 9.25
CA ALA A 21 11.80 -4.06 8.14
C ALA A 21 10.58 -4.99 8.27
N GLU A 22 10.34 -5.55 9.46
CA GLU A 22 9.13 -6.34 9.72
C GLU A 22 7.84 -5.54 9.54
N ALA A 23 7.83 -4.25 9.94
CA ALA A 23 6.68 -3.39 9.73
C ALA A 23 6.39 -3.14 8.24
N VAL A 24 7.43 -2.98 7.41
CA VAL A 24 7.31 -2.83 5.96
C VAL A 24 6.79 -4.12 5.32
N GLU A 25 7.31 -5.28 5.70
CA GLU A 25 6.82 -6.57 5.20
C GLU A 25 5.35 -6.79 5.56
N ALA A 26 4.97 -6.63 6.83
CA ALA A 26 3.59 -6.78 7.27
C ALA A 26 2.63 -5.79 6.59
N ALA A 27 3.06 -4.54 6.38
CA ALA A 27 2.27 -3.55 5.67
C ALA A 27 2.14 -3.88 4.17
N SER A 28 3.16 -4.47 3.56
CA SER A 28 3.13 -4.91 2.16
C SER A 28 2.14 -6.06 1.97
N ASP A 29 2.17 -7.05 2.86
CA ASP A 29 1.23 -8.18 2.82
C ASP A 29 -0.21 -7.70 3.04
N ALA A 30 -0.44 -6.82 4.02
CA ALA A 30 -1.76 -6.24 4.28
C ALA A 30 -2.28 -5.42 3.08
N LEU A 31 -1.40 -4.70 2.39
CA LEU A 31 -1.73 -3.96 1.18
C LEU A 31 -2.19 -4.89 0.05
N VAL A 32 -1.49 -6.01 -0.16
CA VAL A 32 -1.86 -7.01 -1.17
C VAL A 32 -3.23 -7.59 -0.86
N VAL A 33 -3.48 -7.99 0.39
CA VAL A 33 -4.79 -8.53 0.81
C VAL A 33 -5.90 -7.50 0.58
N ALA A 34 -5.66 -6.24 0.94
CA ALA A 34 -6.63 -5.17 0.71
C ALA A 34 -6.89 -4.94 -0.80
N ALA A 35 -5.87 -5.04 -1.64
CA ALA A 35 -5.98 -4.91 -3.09
C ALA A 35 -6.69 -6.10 -3.76
N MET A 36 -6.55 -7.31 -3.21
CA MET A 36 -7.32 -8.48 -3.65
C MET A 36 -8.81 -8.30 -3.39
N ASP A 37 -9.18 -7.75 -2.24
CA ASP A 37 -10.57 -7.52 -1.84
C ASP A 37 -11.21 -6.32 -2.56
N ARG A 38 -10.48 -5.21 -2.64
CA ARG A 38 -11.05 -3.90 -3.05
C ARG A 38 -10.60 -3.43 -4.43
N GLY A 39 -9.69 -4.17 -5.05
CA GLY A 39 -9.17 -3.89 -6.38
C GLY A 39 -8.30 -2.64 -6.44
N ARG A 40 -8.28 -1.99 -7.61
CA ARG A 40 -7.39 -0.87 -7.90
C ARG A 40 -7.89 0.45 -7.29
N GLN A 41 -7.49 0.72 -6.06
CA GLN A 41 -7.71 1.99 -5.36
C GLN A 41 -6.40 2.75 -5.11
N GLN A 42 -6.51 3.97 -4.59
CA GLN A 42 -5.37 4.63 -3.95
C GLN A 42 -5.30 4.14 -2.50
N TYR A 43 -4.16 3.59 -2.12
CA TYR A 43 -3.89 3.13 -0.76
C TYR A 43 -2.97 4.13 -0.07
N ARG A 44 -3.33 4.50 1.16
CA ARG A 44 -2.55 5.37 2.04
C ARG A 44 -2.09 4.53 3.21
N ILE A 45 -0.78 4.37 3.36
CA ILE A 45 -0.18 3.43 4.30
C ILE A 45 0.77 4.22 5.19
N CYS A 46 0.80 3.91 6.48
CA CYS A 46 1.79 4.48 7.40
C CYS A 46 2.62 3.35 7.99
N VAL A 47 3.95 3.43 7.86
CA VAL A 47 4.89 2.47 8.44
C VAL A 47 5.95 3.23 9.22
N ALA A 48 6.03 3.00 10.53
CA ALA A 48 6.98 3.66 11.44
C ALA A 48 7.11 5.16 11.14
N ASP A 49 5.99 5.88 11.31
CA ASP A 49 5.78 7.32 11.09
C ASP A 49 5.97 7.83 9.65
N THR A 50 6.26 6.93 8.71
CA THR A 50 6.42 7.27 7.30
C THR A 50 5.15 6.98 6.53
N ARG A 51 4.61 7.99 5.85
CA ARG A 51 3.43 7.84 5.00
C ARG A 51 3.80 7.53 3.56
N PHE A 52 3.17 6.51 3.01
CA PHE A 52 3.26 6.09 1.62
C PHE A 52 1.89 6.22 0.95
N ILE A 53 1.89 6.64 -0.30
CA ILE A 53 0.69 6.65 -1.15
C ILE A 53 0.99 5.76 -2.34
N VAL A 54 0.23 4.68 -2.49
CA VAL A 54 0.45 3.68 -3.53
C VAL A 54 -0.82 3.53 -4.36
N ARG A 55 -0.67 3.47 -5.68
CA ARG A 55 -1.75 3.14 -6.60
C ARG A 55 -1.29 1.95 -7.44
N PRO A 56 -1.91 0.77 -7.30
CA PRO A 56 -1.47 -0.43 -8.00
C PRO A 56 -1.46 -0.24 -9.51
N GLY A 57 -0.45 -0.82 -10.15
CA GLY A 57 -0.43 -1.03 -11.59
C GLY A 57 -1.50 -2.01 -12.05
N LEU A 58 -1.56 -2.21 -13.35
CA LEU A 58 -2.35 -3.27 -13.96
C LEU A 58 -1.43 -4.18 -14.77
N THR A 59 -1.71 -5.47 -14.73
CA THR A 59 -1.09 -6.45 -15.62
C THR A 59 -1.52 -6.22 -17.07
N ALA A 60 -0.87 -6.88 -18.03
CA ALA A 60 -1.26 -6.85 -19.44
C ALA A 60 -2.70 -7.34 -19.70
N ARG A 61 -3.27 -8.12 -18.77
CA ARG A 61 -4.66 -8.62 -18.84
C ARG A 61 -5.68 -7.63 -18.27
N GLY A 62 -5.23 -6.54 -17.67
CA GLY A 62 -6.08 -5.54 -17.02
C GLY A 62 -6.41 -5.84 -15.56
N ASP A 63 -5.85 -6.92 -14.99
CA ASP A 63 -5.97 -7.25 -13.56
C ASP A 63 -5.02 -6.41 -12.72
N VAL A 64 -5.31 -6.23 -11.42
CA VAL A 64 -4.38 -5.56 -10.49
C VAL A 64 -3.06 -6.31 -10.44
N ASP A 65 -1.95 -5.60 -10.62
CA ASP A 65 -0.62 -6.19 -10.47
C ASP A 65 -0.24 -6.26 -8.98
N LEU A 66 -0.58 -7.39 -8.36
CA LEU A 66 -0.35 -7.63 -6.93
C LEU A 66 1.13 -7.90 -6.60
N ILE A 67 1.91 -8.39 -7.57
CA ILE A 67 3.33 -8.68 -7.38
C ILE A 67 4.09 -7.34 -7.31
N ASP A 68 3.89 -6.49 -8.32
CA ASP A 68 4.48 -5.15 -8.33
C ASP A 68 4.04 -4.34 -7.11
N LEU A 69 2.77 -4.49 -6.69
CA LEU A 69 2.25 -3.83 -5.50
C LEU A 69 2.95 -4.26 -4.20
N ALA A 70 3.24 -5.56 -4.06
CA ALA A 70 3.96 -6.07 -2.88
C ALA A 70 5.38 -5.49 -2.80
N ASP A 71 6.03 -5.34 -3.94
CA ASP A 71 7.41 -4.83 -4.01
C ASP A 71 7.50 -3.31 -3.92
N ALA A 72 6.43 -2.59 -4.27
CA ALA A 72 6.40 -1.13 -4.28
C ALA A 72 6.74 -0.50 -2.91
N LEU A 73 6.23 -1.07 -1.82
CA LEU A 73 6.48 -0.52 -0.47
C LEU A 73 7.91 -0.81 0.01
N ARG A 74 8.44 -2.01 -0.28
CA ARG A 74 9.83 -2.40 -0.01
C ARG A 74 10.82 -1.50 -0.76
N ALA A 75 10.54 -1.24 -2.03
CA ALA A 75 11.35 -0.38 -2.88
C ALA A 75 11.33 1.08 -2.39
N ALA A 76 10.15 1.60 -2.01
CA ALA A 76 10.02 2.96 -1.48
C ALA A 76 10.76 3.14 -0.15
N ASP A 77 10.73 2.15 0.74
CA ASP A 77 11.47 2.22 2.02
C ASP A 77 13.00 2.13 1.82
N SER A 78 13.45 1.30 0.88
CA SER A 78 14.87 1.19 0.51
C SER A 78 15.41 2.50 -0.07
N PHE A 79 14.65 3.18 -0.95
CA PHE A 79 15.05 4.48 -1.49
C PHE A 79 15.19 5.55 -0.41
N ARG A 80 14.27 5.58 0.56
CA ARG A 80 14.33 6.52 1.70
C ARG A 80 15.55 6.25 2.58
N SER A 81 15.84 4.98 2.85
CA SER A 81 16.96 4.58 3.72
C SER A 81 18.32 5.00 3.14
N ASN A 82 18.41 5.17 1.81
CA ASN A 82 19.61 5.70 1.14
C ASN A 82 19.66 7.25 1.08
N ALA A 83 18.58 7.94 1.42
CA ALA A 83 18.47 9.40 1.36
C ALA A 83 18.67 10.09 2.72
N SER A 84 18.98 9.33 3.77
CA SER A 84 19.22 9.78 5.15
C SER A 84 20.68 9.55 5.55
#